data_AF-A0A2M6IUJ0-F1
#
_entry.id   AF-A0A2M6IUJ0-F1
#
_cell.length_a   1.000
_cell.length_b   1.000
_cell.length_c   1.000
_cell.angle_alpha   90.00
_cell.angle_beta   90.00
_cell.angle_gamma   90.00
#
_symmetry.space_group_name_H-M   'P 1'
#
loop_
_entity.id
_entity.type
_entity.pdbx_description
1 polymer ?
#
loop_
_entity_poly.entity_id
_entity_poly.type
_entity_poly.pdbx_seq_one_letter_code
_entity_poly.pdbx_strand_id
1 'polypeptide(L)'
;MIGKIKGTVSEIDGNEVLIETVSGLFYKVYFTNALLETIVENDEVEVYTYHLIREDSQMLFGFEHKKEYRLFELLLTVQGVGPKSAFMIVSESTGDKIINAVRQNDHAYFTRIKGLGKKTALKIILELSQKFHSEFTLLPDIPFSNEDQTVHDALLSLGFESKDIGDILSKISKDASIEDKLKEAIGLISSRT
;
A
#
# COMPACT_ATOMS: atom_id res chain seq x y z
N MET A 1 9.11 -17.91 -12.89
CA MET A 1 8.58 -16.72 -12.20
C MET A 1 9.19 -16.66 -10.81
N ILE A 2 9.67 -15.50 -10.36
CA ILE A 2 10.23 -15.31 -9.01
C ILE A 2 9.15 -14.54 -8.23
N GLY A 3 8.66 -15.11 -7.13
CA GLY A 3 7.52 -14.56 -6.37
C GLY A 3 7.90 -13.94 -5.02
N LYS A 4 9.05 -14.34 -4.45
CA LYS A 4 9.60 -13.78 -3.22
C LYS A 4 11.11 -13.98 -3.20
N ILE A 5 11.84 -13.03 -2.64
CA ILE A 5 13.29 -13.12 -2.44
C ILE A 5 13.59 -12.84 -0.97
N LYS A 6 14.44 -13.69 -0.37
CA LYS A 6 15.01 -13.47 0.96
C LYS A 6 16.53 -13.39 0.83
N GLY A 7 17.14 -12.40 1.46
CA GLY A 7 18.59 -12.23 1.42
C GLY A 7 19.04 -10.96 2.13
N THR A 8 20.31 -10.61 1.92
CA THR A 8 20.94 -9.43 2.49
C THR A 8 21.08 -8.34 1.43
N VAL A 9 20.82 -7.10 1.78
CA VAL A 9 21.03 -5.95 0.88
C VAL A 9 22.54 -5.74 0.70
N SER A 10 23.03 -5.95 -0.52
CA SER A 10 24.44 -5.80 -0.85
C SER A 10 24.79 -4.42 -1.39
N GLU A 11 23.87 -3.78 -2.10
CA GLU A 11 24.10 -2.47 -2.76
C GLU A 11 22.75 -1.78 -2.98
N ILE A 12 22.72 -0.46 -2.80
CA ILE A 12 21.57 0.41 -3.10
C ILE A 12 22.00 1.51 -4.08
N ASP A 13 21.52 1.47 -5.33
CA ASP A 13 21.72 2.51 -6.35
C ASP A 13 20.37 3.11 -6.76
N GLY A 14 20.00 4.24 -6.15
CA GLY A 14 18.70 4.86 -6.35
C GLY A 14 17.57 3.95 -5.89
N ASN A 15 16.79 3.41 -6.84
CA ASN A 15 15.76 2.41 -6.55
C ASN A 15 16.13 0.99 -7.00
N GLU A 16 17.32 0.80 -7.54
CA GLU A 16 17.88 -0.50 -7.91
C GLU A 16 18.65 -1.07 -6.71
N VAL A 17 18.21 -2.23 -6.21
CA VAL A 17 18.81 -2.87 -5.02
C VAL A 17 19.33 -4.25 -5.41
N LEU A 18 20.57 -4.56 -5.02
CA LEU A 18 21.12 -5.91 -5.12
C LEU A 18 20.87 -6.67 -3.82
N ILE A 19 20.17 -7.80 -3.92
CA ILE A 19 19.93 -8.71 -2.81
C ILE A 19 20.79 -9.95 -2.98
N GLU A 20 21.70 -10.19 -2.04
CA GLU A 20 22.46 -11.43 -1.94
C GLU A 20 21.63 -12.49 -1.22
N THR A 21 21.33 -13.59 -1.91
CA THR A 21 20.68 -14.76 -1.31
C THR A 21 21.68 -15.59 -0.51
N VAL A 22 21.18 -16.40 0.43
CA VAL A 22 22.01 -17.33 1.24
C VAL A 22 22.86 -18.29 0.37
N SER A 23 22.46 -18.54 -0.88
CA SER A 23 23.22 -19.35 -1.84
C SER A 23 24.32 -18.59 -2.59
N GLY A 24 24.53 -17.29 -2.33
CA GLY A 24 25.52 -16.44 -2.99
C GLY A 24 25.08 -15.90 -4.37
N LEU A 25 23.78 -15.96 -4.69
CA LEU A 25 23.23 -15.34 -5.90
C LEU A 25 22.76 -13.93 -5.60
N PHE A 26 23.10 -12.98 -6.47
CA PHE A 26 22.66 -11.60 -6.39
C PHE A 26 21.50 -11.37 -7.34
N TYR A 27 20.37 -10.91 -6.81
CA TYR A 27 19.24 -10.46 -7.61
C TYR A 27 19.16 -8.95 -7.59
N LYS A 28 19.04 -8.39 -8.77
CA LYS A 28 18.65 -7.01 -8.95
C LYS A 28 17.14 -6.86 -8.82
N VAL A 29 16.70 -6.02 -7.89
CA VAL A 29 15.28 -5.76 -7.62
C VAL A 29 15.04 -4.25 -7.50
N TYR A 30 13.99 -3.75 -8.12
CA TYR A 30 13.55 -2.37 -7.97
C TYR A 30 12.64 -2.24 -6.74
N PHE A 31 13.01 -1.41 -5.77
CA PHE A 31 12.25 -1.21 -4.53
C PHE A 31 11.40 0.07 -4.57
N THR A 32 10.29 0.04 -3.84
CA THR A 32 9.44 1.22 -3.63
C THR A 32 10.17 2.23 -2.75
N ASN A 33 9.83 3.51 -2.86
CA ASN A 33 10.45 4.56 -2.04
C ASN A 33 10.23 4.29 -0.54
N ALA A 34 9.04 3.83 -0.16
CA ALA A 34 8.72 3.47 1.22
C ALA A 34 9.64 2.38 1.78
N LEU A 35 9.96 1.35 0.98
CA LEU A 35 10.88 0.30 1.39
C LEU A 35 12.33 0.78 1.44
N LEU A 36 12.74 1.68 0.54
CA LEU A 36 14.08 2.27 0.57
C LEU A 36 14.31 3.16 1.79
N GLU A 37 13.26 3.74 2.37
CA GLU A 37 13.34 4.55 3.59
C GLU A 37 13.55 3.70 4.86
N THR A 38 13.28 2.39 4.81
CA THR A 38 13.32 1.50 5.99
C THR A 38 14.53 0.57 6.01
N ILE A 39 15.38 0.57 4.98
CA ILE A 39 16.51 -0.35 4.83
C ILE A 39 17.83 0.38 4.62
N VAL A 40 18.93 -0.29 4.96
CA VAL A 40 20.30 0.09 4.61
C VAL A 40 21.07 -1.12 4.07
N GLU A 41 22.27 -0.88 3.54
CA GLU A 41 23.17 -1.96 3.17
C GLU A 41 23.49 -2.87 4.38
N ASN A 42 23.59 -4.17 4.10
CA ASN A 42 23.75 -5.27 5.05
C ASN A 42 22.50 -5.66 5.86
N ASP A 43 21.35 -5.03 5.63
CA ASP A 43 20.09 -5.48 6.23
C ASP A 43 19.60 -6.80 5.61
N GLU A 44 19.01 -7.66 6.43
CA GLU A 44 18.23 -8.80 5.93
C GLU A 44 16.84 -8.35 5.48
N VAL A 45 16.47 -8.70 4.26
CA VAL A 45 15.18 -8.35 3.66
C VAL A 45 14.46 -9.60 3.14
N GLU A 46 13.13 -9.55 3.19
CA GLU A 46 12.27 -10.55 2.58
C GLU A 46 11.15 -9.86 1.79
N VAL A 47 11.24 -9.87 0.47
CA VAL A 47 10.38 -9.06 -0.41
C VAL A 47 9.55 -9.90 -1.36
N TYR A 48 8.28 -9.55 -1.52
CA TYR A 48 7.45 -10.07 -2.60
C TYR A 48 7.91 -9.50 -3.93
N THR A 49 7.91 -10.31 -4.99
CA THR A 49 8.44 -9.87 -6.28
C THR A 49 7.45 -10.11 -7.41
N TYR A 50 7.36 -9.12 -8.31
CA TYR A 50 6.78 -9.30 -9.64
C TYR A 50 7.92 -9.44 -10.65
N HIS A 51 8.00 -10.61 -11.29
CA HIS A 51 8.99 -10.88 -12.33
C HIS A 51 8.41 -10.51 -13.72
N LEU A 52 8.80 -9.33 -14.22
CA LEU A 52 8.48 -8.90 -15.57
C LEU A 52 9.46 -9.55 -16.57
N ILE A 53 8.93 -10.38 -17.46
CA ILE A 53 9.69 -10.99 -18.57
C ILE A 53 9.20 -10.39 -19.89
N ARG A 54 10.11 -9.78 -20.64
CA ARG A 54 9.93 -9.32 -22.02
C ARG A 54 11.01 -9.96 -22.90
N GLU A 55 10.86 -9.86 -24.21
CA GLU A 55 11.84 -10.42 -25.16
C GLU A 55 13.25 -9.84 -24.97
N ASP A 56 13.35 -8.57 -24.59
CA ASP A 56 14.59 -7.80 -24.50
C ASP A 56 15.03 -7.48 -23.06
N SER A 57 14.18 -7.78 -22.07
CA SER A 57 14.40 -7.32 -20.70
C SER A 57 13.72 -8.20 -19.65
N GLN A 58 14.41 -8.38 -18.54
CA GLN A 58 13.85 -8.96 -17.32
C GLN A 58 14.02 -7.95 -16.18
N MET A 59 12.96 -7.75 -15.41
CA MET A 59 12.95 -6.85 -14.26
C MET A 59 12.21 -7.51 -13.09
N LEU A 60 12.70 -7.27 -11.88
CA LEU A 60 12.03 -7.65 -10.64
C LEU A 60 11.59 -6.37 -9.92
N PHE A 61 10.30 -6.25 -9.65
CA PHE A 61 9.78 -5.20 -8.77
C PHE A 61 9.52 -5.81 -7.39
N GLY A 62 10.11 -5.21 -6.35
CA GLY A 62 10.06 -5.66 -4.97
C GLY A 62 9.04 -4.87 -4.15
N PHE A 63 8.32 -5.57 -3.28
CA PHE A 63 7.35 -5.01 -2.35
C PHE A 63 7.58 -5.62 -0.97
N GLU A 64 7.58 -4.79 0.06
CA GLU A 64 7.76 -5.24 1.44
C GLU A 64 6.57 -6.11 1.87
N HIS A 65 5.36 -5.64 1.53
CA HIS A 65 4.14 -6.27 1.99
C HIS A 65 3.35 -6.89 0.84
N LYS A 66 2.73 -8.05 1.12
CA LYS A 66 1.87 -8.75 0.14
C LYS A 66 0.73 -7.86 -0.38
N LYS A 67 0.22 -6.94 0.46
CA LYS A 67 -0.83 -5.98 0.09
C LYS A 67 -0.41 -5.04 -1.03
N GLU A 68 0.83 -4.56 -1.00
CA GLU A 68 1.38 -3.66 -2.02
C GLU A 68 1.55 -4.41 -3.32
N TYR A 69 2.06 -5.64 -3.25
CA TYR A 69 2.12 -6.55 -4.38
C TYR A 69 0.73 -6.81 -4.99
N ARG A 70 -0.31 -7.03 -4.17
CA ARG A 70 -1.70 -7.19 -4.65
C ARG A 70 -2.25 -5.91 -5.29
N LEU A 71 -2.00 -4.75 -4.71
CA LEU A 71 -2.40 -3.47 -5.28
C LEU A 71 -1.73 -3.24 -6.64
N PHE A 72 -0.44 -3.56 -6.74
CA PHE A 72 0.30 -3.55 -7.99
C PHE A 72 -0.33 -4.48 -9.04
N GLU A 73 -0.65 -5.73 -8.68
CA GLU A 73 -1.34 -6.67 -9.57
C GLU A 73 -2.71 -6.13 -10.02
N LEU A 74 -3.45 -5.47 -9.12
CA LEU A 74 -4.73 -4.88 -9.44
C LEU A 74 -4.59 -3.73 -10.46
N LEU A 75 -3.59 -2.87 -10.25
CA LEU A 75 -3.27 -1.78 -11.17
C LEU A 75 -2.90 -2.28 -12.56
N LEU A 76 -2.23 -3.44 -12.68
CA LEU A 76 -1.92 -4.05 -13.97
C LEU A 76 -3.17 -4.48 -14.76
N THR A 77 -4.30 -4.70 -14.09
CA THR A 77 -5.56 -5.02 -14.79
C THR A 77 -6.15 -3.82 -15.53
N VAL A 78 -5.74 -2.60 -15.17
CA VAL A 78 -6.27 -1.37 -15.74
C VAL A 78 -5.70 -1.12 -17.13
N GLN A 79 -6.58 -0.99 -18.12
CA GLN A 79 -6.15 -0.81 -19.50
C GLN A 79 -5.37 0.50 -19.71
N GLY A 80 -4.10 0.36 -20.06
CA GLY A 80 -3.17 1.48 -20.27
C GLY A 80 -2.24 1.73 -19.09
N VAL A 81 -2.31 0.91 -18.04
CA VAL A 81 -1.34 0.88 -16.93
C VAL A 81 -0.38 -0.27 -17.15
N GLY A 82 0.89 0.05 -17.41
CA GLY A 82 1.96 -0.94 -17.53
C GLY A 82 2.71 -1.16 -16.20
N PRO A 83 3.59 -2.18 -16.11
CA PRO A 83 4.35 -2.49 -14.89
C PRO A 83 5.12 -1.31 -14.30
N LYS A 84 5.80 -0.52 -15.13
CA LYS A 84 6.53 0.66 -14.64
C LYS A 84 5.58 1.69 -14.02
N SER A 85 4.45 1.98 -14.65
CA SER A 85 3.47 2.94 -14.12
C SER A 85 2.76 2.42 -12.87
N ALA A 86 2.37 1.13 -12.85
CA ALA A 86 1.82 0.49 -11.66
C ALA A 86 2.79 0.55 -10.48
N PHE A 87 4.07 0.27 -10.73
CA PHE A 87 5.10 0.34 -9.72
C PHE A 87 5.28 1.77 -9.19
N MET A 88 5.30 2.78 -10.07
CA MET A 88 5.36 4.19 -9.65
C MET A 88 4.16 4.61 -8.79
N ILE A 89 2.94 4.16 -9.13
CA ILE A 89 1.74 4.43 -8.32
C ILE A 89 1.93 3.90 -6.89
N VAL A 90 2.40 2.67 -6.76
CA VAL A 90 2.64 2.03 -5.45
C VAL A 90 3.85 2.63 -4.73
N SER A 91 4.86 3.12 -5.47
CA SER A 91 6.08 3.70 -4.90
C SER A 91 5.89 5.14 -4.39
N GLU A 92 5.07 5.94 -5.07
CA GLU A 92 4.82 7.34 -4.67
C GLU A 92 3.75 7.48 -3.56
N SER A 93 3.14 6.38 -3.15
CA SER A 93 1.94 6.43 -2.32
C SER A 93 1.73 5.21 -1.44
N THR A 94 1.16 5.45 -0.27
CA THR A 94 0.58 4.37 0.53
C THR A 94 -0.73 3.89 -0.10
N GLY A 95 -1.07 2.62 0.10
CA GLY A 95 -2.35 2.07 -0.36
C GLY A 95 -3.54 2.93 0.05
N ASP A 96 -3.51 3.52 1.24
CA ASP A 96 -4.58 4.36 1.79
C ASP A 96 -4.78 5.65 0.99
N LYS A 97 -3.69 6.31 0.60
CA LYS A 97 -3.75 7.52 -0.22
C LYS A 97 -4.32 7.21 -1.60
N ILE A 98 -3.98 6.05 -2.18
CA ILE A 98 -4.55 5.58 -3.45
C ILE A 98 -6.06 5.32 -3.29
N ILE A 99 -6.47 4.58 -2.26
CA ILE A 99 -7.88 4.28 -1.98
C ILE A 99 -8.67 5.58 -1.78
N ASN A 100 -8.14 6.52 -1.00
CA ASN A 100 -8.77 7.82 -0.77
C ASN A 100 -8.89 8.64 -2.05
N ALA A 101 -7.86 8.66 -2.89
CA ALA A 101 -7.92 9.33 -4.19
C ALA A 101 -9.01 8.70 -5.10
N VAL A 102 -9.14 7.38 -5.08
CA VAL A 102 -10.22 6.68 -5.80
C VAL A 102 -11.60 7.05 -5.24
N ARG A 103 -11.78 7.00 -3.92
CA ARG A 103 -13.06 7.35 -3.25
C ARG A 103 -13.49 8.80 -3.53
N GLN A 104 -12.53 9.72 -3.56
CA GLN A 104 -12.77 11.14 -3.81
C GLN A 104 -12.85 11.49 -5.30
N ASN A 105 -12.68 10.52 -6.21
CA ASN A 105 -12.56 10.75 -7.66
C ASN A 105 -11.46 11.78 -8.01
N ASP A 106 -10.38 11.82 -7.22
CA ASP A 106 -9.25 12.72 -7.42
C ASP A 106 -8.36 12.21 -8.55
N HIS A 107 -8.75 12.50 -9.79
CA HIS A 107 -7.95 12.18 -10.97
C HIS A 107 -6.65 13.00 -11.04
N ALA A 108 -6.60 14.17 -10.40
CA ALA A 108 -5.41 15.02 -10.40
C ALA A 108 -4.26 14.31 -9.68
N TYR A 109 -4.59 13.55 -8.64
CA TYR A 109 -3.67 12.65 -7.94
C TYR A 109 -2.88 11.74 -8.91
N PHE A 110 -3.58 10.96 -9.73
CA PHE A 110 -2.96 10.01 -10.65
C PHE A 110 -2.27 10.68 -11.83
N THR A 111 -2.75 11.84 -12.30
CA THR A 111 -2.11 12.55 -13.42
C THR A 111 -0.75 13.17 -13.12
N ARG A 112 -0.38 13.27 -11.83
CA ARG A 112 0.97 13.74 -11.43
C ARG A 112 2.04 12.70 -11.71
N ILE A 113 1.65 11.42 -11.74
CA ILE A 113 2.57 10.31 -11.97
C ILE A 113 2.99 10.31 -13.44
N LYS A 114 4.29 10.35 -13.68
CA LYS A 114 4.85 10.41 -15.03
C LYS A 114 4.36 9.23 -15.88
N GLY A 115 3.76 9.54 -17.03
CA GLY A 115 3.21 8.54 -17.95
C GLY A 115 1.72 8.22 -17.74
N LEU A 116 1.06 8.79 -16.73
CA LEU A 116 -0.39 8.69 -16.56
C LEU A 116 -1.11 9.95 -17.04
N GLY A 117 -1.78 9.84 -18.20
CA GLY A 117 -2.65 10.90 -18.71
C GLY A 117 -4.03 10.89 -18.05
N LYS A 118 -4.80 11.97 -18.23
CA LYS A 118 -6.15 12.14 -17.68
C LYS A 118 -7.08 10.95 -17.96
N LYS A 119 -7.05 10.41 -19.19
CA LYS A 119 -7.87 9.27 -19.59
C LYS A 119 -7.53 8.01 -18.78
N THR A 120 -6.25 7.74 -18.57
CA THR A 120 -5.79 6.59 -17.77
C THR A 120 -6.11 6.79 -16.29
N ALA A 121 -5.90 7.99 -15.75
CA ALA A 121 -6.27 8.33 -14.37
C ALA A 121 -7.76 8.07 -14.08
N LEU A 122 -8.66 8.48 -14.98
CA LEU A 122 -10.09 8.22 -14.83
C LEU A 122 -10.44 6.72 -14.90
N LYS A 123 -9.75 5.95 -15.75
CA LYS A 123 -9.92 4.48 -15.79
C LYS A 123 -9.47 3.81 -14.50
N ILE A 124 -8.32 4.22 -13.96
CA ILE A 124 -7.80 3.72 -12.68
C ILE A 124 -8.88 3.92 -11.60
N ILE A 125 -9.42 5.12 -11.48
CA ILE A 125 -10.48 5.42 -10.50
C ILE A 125 -11.70 4.53 -10.72
N LEU A 126 -12.19 4.43 -11.95
CA LEU A 126 -13.38 3.63 -12.25
C LEU A 126 -13.16 2.15 -11.93
N GLU A 127 -12.09 1.54 -12.43
CA GLU A 127 -11.85 0.11 -12.28
C GLU A 127 -11.52 -0.26 -10.82
N LEU A 128 -10.68 0.53 -10.15
CA LEU A 128 -10.39 0.32 -8.74
C LEU A 128 -11.63 0.52 -7.87
N SER A 129 -12.47 1.53 -8.15
CA SER A 129 -13.70 1.73 -7.37
C SER A 129 -14.63 0.52 -7.46
N GLN A 130 -14.82 -0.07 -8.64
CA GLN A 130 -15.63 -1.28 -8.80
C GLN A 130 -15.05 -2.47 -8.02
N LYS A 131 -13.73 -2.65 -8.10
CA LYS A 131 -13.03 -3.75 -7.42
C LYS A 131 -12.98 -3.57 -5.90
N PHE A 132 -12.95 -2.32 -5.42
CA PHE A 132 -13.02 -2.04 -3.99
C PHE A 132 -14.38 -2.39 -3.38
N HIS A 133 -15.47 -2.26 -4.16
CA HIS A 133 -16.80 -2.65 -3.72
C HIS A 133 -17.04 -4.17 -3.74
N SER A 134 -16.27 -4.94 -4.53
CA SER A 134 -16.49 -6.38 -4.69
C SER A 134 -15.44 -7.28 -4.01
N GLU A 135 -14.18 -6.83 -3.91
CA GLU A 135 -13.04 -7.68 -3.47
C GLU A 135 -12.33 -7.17 -2.21
N PHE A 136 -12.40 -5.87 -1.87
CA PHE A 136 -11.67 -5.32 -0.71
C PHE A 136 -12.42 -5.37 0.62
N THR A 137 -13.73 -5.65 0.63
CA THR A 137 -14.46 -6.00 1.86
C THR A 137 -13.96 -7.33 2.47
N LEU A 138 -13.09 -8.05 1.75
CA LEU A 138 -12.51 -9.35 2.12
C LEU A 138 -10.98 -9.30 2.32
N LEU A 139 -10.40 -8.12 2.57
CA LEU A 139 -9.02 -7.98 3.04
C LEU A 139 -9.03 -7.54 4.51
N PRO A 140 -9.12 -8.48 5.48
CA PRO A 140 -9.12 -8.16 6.91
C PRO A 140 -7.72 -7.75 7.42
N ASP A 141 -6.67 -7.97 6.62
CA ASP A 141 -5.26 -7.81 7.02
C ASP A 141 -4.57 -6.69 6.23
N ILE A 142 -5.12 -5.49 6.31
CA ILE A 142 -4.33 -4.30 6.03
C ILE A 142 -3.74 -3.87 7.38
N PRO A 143 -2.42 -4.05 7.64
CA PRO A 143 -1.77 -3.29 8.69
C PRO A 143 -1.72 -1.86 8.17
N PHE A 144 -2.80 -1.13 8.45
CA PHE A 144 -2.90 0.29 8.36
C PHE A 144 -1.98 0.83 9.45
N SER A 145 -0.88 1.48 9.09
CA SER A 145 -0.25 2.42 10.03
C SER A 145 -1.10 3.69 10.05
N ASN A 146 -2.28 3.52 10.64
CA ASN A 146 -3.07 4.56 11.25
C ASN A 146 -3.75 3.80 12.38
N GLU A 147 -3.20 3.92 13.58
CA GLU A 147 -3.82 3.40 14.80
C GLU A 147 -5.32 3.78 14.84
N ASP A 148 -5.63 4.97 14.32
CA ASP A 148 -6.99 5.50 14.15
C ASP A 148 -7.89 4.64 13.24
N GLN A 149 -7.35 4.00 12.19
CA GLN A 149 -8.12 3.12 11.30
C GLN A 149 -8.39 1.76 11.96
N THR A 150 -7.41 1.21 12.67
CA THR A 150 -7.59 -0.01 13.47
C THR A 150 -8.64 0.20 14.57
N VAL A 151 -8.60 1.35 15.23
CA VAL A 151 -9.60 1.75 16.24
C VAL A 151 -10.97 1.94 15.56
N HIS A 152 -11.01 2.55 14.37
CA HIS A 152 -12.24 2.75 13.61
C HIS A 152 -12.94 1.42 13.26
N ASP A 153 -12.20 0.44 12.74
CA ASP A 153 -12.76 -0.84 12.30
C ASP A 153 -13.16 -1.74 13.48
N ALA A 154 -12.45 -1.63 14.60
CA ALA A 154 -12.84 -2.27 15.86
C ALA A 154 -14.16 -1.70 16.41
N LEU A 155 -14.34 -0.38 16.37
CA LEU A 155 -15.58 0.27 16.81
C LEU A 155 -16.76 -0.06 15.89
N LEU A 156 -16.57 -0.13 14.57
CA LEU A 156 -17.60 -0.61 13.66
C LEU A 156 -18.05 -2.04 13.98
N SER A 157 -17.10 -2.93 14.30
CA SER A 157 -17.40 -4.33 14.65
C SER A 157 -18.16 -4.48 15.97
N LEU A 158 -18.03 -3.51 16.87
CA LEU A 158 -18.80 -3.42 18.12
C LEU A 158 -20.21 -2.85 17.92
N GLY A 159 -20.58 -2.47 16.69
CA GLY A 159 -21.92 -2.01 16.32
C GLY A 159 -22.11 -0.50 16.33
N PHE A 160 -21.03 0.29 16.38
CA PHE A 160 -21.12 1.75 16.33
C PHE A 160 -21.28 2.28 14.90
N GLU A 161 -21.99 3.41 14.73
CA GLU A 161 -22.18 4.02 13.42
C GLU A 161 -20.94 4.78 12.95
N SER A 162 -20.55 4.59 11.68
CA SER A 162 -19.35 5.19 11.08
C SER A 162 -19.27 6.72 11.24
N LYS A 163 -20.41 7.39 11.28
CA LYS A 163 -20.50 8.85 11.42
C LYS A 163 -20.05 9.32 12.80
N ASP A 164 -20.37 8.57 13.85
CA ASP A 164 -19.99 8.91 15.22
C ASP A 164 -18.53 8.58 15.51
N ILE A 165 -18.00 7.52 14.89
CA ILE A 165 -16.60 7.11 15.05
C ILE A 165 -15.64 8.17 14.54
N GLY A 166 -15.91 8.76 13.36
CA GLY A 166 -15.07 9.81 12.78
C GLY A 166 -14.99 11.07 13.63
N ASP A 167 -16.12 11.51 14.20
CA ASP A 167 -16.18 12.67 15.10
C ASP A 167 -15.41 12.43 16.41
N ILE A 168 -15.41 11.19 16.91
CA ILE A 168 -14.79 10.82 18.18
C ILE A 168 -13.27 10.67 18.04
N LEU A 169 -12.81 10.02 16.97
CA LEU A 169 -11.39 9.93 16.65
C LEU A 169 -10.75 11.30 16.42
N SER A 170 -11.51 12.28 15.93
CA SER A 170 -11.04 13.67 15.77
C SER A 170 -10.73 14.39 17.10
N LYS A 171 -11.26 13.89 18.23
CA LYS A 171 -11.11 14.46 19.57
C LYS A 171 -10.06 13.75 20.42
N ILE A 172 -9.56 12.62 19.95
CA ILE A 172 -8.57 11.79 20.65
C ILE A 172 -7.17 12.21 20.22
N SER A 173 -6.20 12.11 21.14
CA SER A 173 -4.81 12.47 20.85
C SER A 173 -4.21 11.53 19.80
N LYS A 174 -3.55 12.11 18.78
CA LYS A 174 -2.92 11.35 17.68
C LYS A 174 -1.74 10.48 18.15
N ASP A 175 -1.12 10.84 19.27
CA ASP A 175 0.05 10.16 19.84
C ASP A 175 -0.30 9.09 20.89
N ALA A 176 -1.59 8.81 21.10
CA ALA A 176 -2.04 7.79 22.07
C ALA A 176 -1.95 6.37 21.47
N SER A 177 -1.66 5.37 22.31
CA SER A 177 -1.61 3.97 21.88
C SER A 177 -2.98 3.45 21.41
N ILE A 178 -3.01 2.37 20.61
CA ILE A 178 -4.26 1.75 20.13
C ILE A 178 -5.21 1.39 21.29
N GLU A 179 -4.69 0.86 22.40
CA GLU A 179 -5.50 0.51 23.58
C GLU A 179 -6.10 1.75 24.27
N ASP A 180 -5.32 2.83 24.35
CA ASP A 180 -5.77 4.09 24.95
C ASP A 180 -6.83 4.75 24.07
N LYS A 181 -6.63 4.76 22.75
CA LYS A 181 -7.60 5.27 21.77
C LYS A 181 -8.92 4.50 21.82
N LEU A 182 -8.89 3.17 21.96
CA LEU A 182 -10.10 2.36 22.11
C LEU A 182 -10.83 2.66 23.43
N LYS A 183 -10.12 2.75 24.56
CA LYS A 183 -10.72 3.11 25.85
C LYS A 183 -11.35 4.49 25.83
N GLU A 184 -10.65 5.47 25.27
CA GLU A 184 -11.11 6.85 25.21
C GLU A 184 -12.30 7.01 24.27
N ALA A 185 -12.28 6.34 23.11
CA ALA A 185 -13.41 6.31 22.19
C ALA A 185 -14.67 5.68 22.82
N ILE A 186 -14.55 4.53 23.47
CA ILE A 186 -15.68 3.88 24.15
C ILE A 186 -16.23 4.75 25.30
N GLY A 187 -15.36 5.43 26.05
CA GLY A 187 -15.76 6.36 27.11
C GLY A 187 -16.52 7.60 26.60
N LEU A 188 -16.08 8.17 25.47
CA LEU A 188 -16.75 9.30 24.82
C LEU A 188 -18.12 8.93 24.22
N ILE A 189 -18.30 7.67 23.79
CA ILE A 189 -19.59 7.17 23.29
C ILE A 189 -20.54 6.91 24.46
N SER A 190 -20.06 6.27 25.53
CA SER A 190 -20.88 5.95 26.70
C SER A 190 -21.35 7.17 27.50
N SER A 191 -20.70 8.33 27.33
CA SER A 191 -21.10 9.60 27.97
C SER A 191 -22.09 10.44 27.16
N ARG A 192 -22.42 10.01 25.92
CA ARG A 192 -23.44 10.61 25.05
C ARG A 192 -24.82 9.97 25.17
N THR A 193 -24.95 8.89 25.95
CA THR A 193 -26.20 8.16 26.22
C THR A 193 -26.69 8.47 27.62
#